data_AF-A0A1U7TYV8-F1
#
_entry.id   AF-A0A1U7TYV8-F1
#
_cell.length_a   1.000
_cell.length_b   1.000
_cell.length_c   1.000
_cell.angle_alpha   90.00
_cell.angle_beta   90.00
_cell.angle_gamma   90.00
#
_symmetry.space_group_name_H-M   'P 1'
#
loop_
_entity.id
_entity.type
_entity.pdbx_description
1 polymer ?
#
loop_
_entity_poly.entity_id
_entity_poly.type
_entity_poly.pdbx_seq_one_letter_code
_entity_poly.pdbx_strand_id
1 'polypeptide(L)'
;MALRGIWVLELAGLAPGPFCGMILADFGARVVRVDRPGSSGDVSHLSRGKRSLVLDLKRPEGVAVLRRMCTRADVVLEPFRCGVMEKLQLGPEILQQENPRLIYARLSGFGHSGSFSKLAGHDINYLALSGGRNSISKFFSVEKPKIESVGRSSRTEPVGWWSTFLHNLQDSGWGVHGCWSTRTPVLFTAYQRTWTKV
;
A
#
# COMPACT_ATOMS: atom_id res chain seq x y z
N MET A 1 0.74 -17.90 15.11
CA MET A 1 0.40 -16.79 14.21
C MET A 1 1.29 -16.87 12.98
N ALA A 2 0.73 -16.59 11.79
CA ALA A 2 1.35 -16.88 10.50
C ALA A 2 2.60 -16.04 10.19
N LEU A 3 2.67 -14.79 10.67
CA LEU A 3 3.78 -13.87 10.41
C LEU A 3 4.70 -13.68 11.62
N ARG A 4 4.71 -14.65 12.55
CA ARG A 4 5.59 -14.60 13.72
C ARG A 4 7.05 -14.54 13.27
N GLY A 5 7.79 -13.57 13.81
CA GLY A 5 9.21 -13.38 13.50
C GLY A 5 9.47 -12.38 12.38
N ILE A 6 8.46 -12.01 11.59
CA ILE A 6 8.56 -10.97 10.57
C ILE A 6 8.62 -9.60 11.23
N TRP A 7 9.61 -8.78 10.85
CA TRP A 7 9.76 -7.41 11.30
C TRP A 7 9.45 -6.41 10.20
N VAL A 8 8.44 -5.57 10.46
CA VAL A 8 7.90 -4.59 9.52
C VAL A 8 8.18 -3.17 10.03
N LEU A 9 8.69 -2.32 9.16
CA LEU A 9 8.78 -0.87 9.35
C LEU A 9 7.66 -0.19 8.57
N GLU A 10 6.76 0.48 9.26
CA GLU A 10 5.67 1.25 8.65
C GLU A 10 6.03 2.73 8.70
N LEU A 11 6.20 3.40 7.56
CA LEU A 11 6.34 4.85 7.55
C LEU A 11 4.96 5.49 7.68
N ALA A 12 4.80 6.44 8.60
CA ALA A 12 3.51 7.05 8.86
C ALA A 12 2.91 7.69 7.59
N GLY A 13 1.67 7.31 7.30
CA GLY A 13 0.89 7.81 6.17
C GLY A 13 -0.60 7.78 6.47
N LEU A 14 -1.40 7.91 5.41
CA LEU A 14 -2.85 7.84 5.50
C LEU A 14 -3.36 6.40 5.40
N ALA A 15 -4.64 6.22 5.72
CA ALA A 15 -5.40 4.97 5.86
C ALA A 15 -4.82 3.68 5.23
N PRO A 16 -4.50 3.58 3.91
CA PRO A 16 -3.99 2.33 3.33
C PRO A 16 -2.68 1.82 3.97
N GLY A 17 -1.76 2.71 4.35
CA GLY A 17 -0.50 2.33 5.00
C GLY A 17 -0.74 1.71 6.38
N PRO A 18 -1.37 2.46 7.32
CA PRO A 18 -1.70 1.95 8.64
C PRO A 18 -2.64 0.74 8.61
N PHE A 19 -3.56 0.65 7.65
CA PHE A 19 -4.39 -0.55 7.52
C PHE A 19 -3.57 -1.80 7.17
N CYS A 20 -2.66 -1.70 6.19
CA CYS A 20 -1.76 -2.80 5.84
C CYS A 20 -0.92 -3.25 7.05
N GLY A 21 -0.28 -2.30 7.75
CA GLY A 21 0.52 -2.62 8.94
C GLY A 21 -0.32 -3.21 10.08
N MET A 22 -1.58 -2.80 10.23
CA MET A 22 -2.49 -3.37 11.22
C MET A 22 -2.79 -4.84 10.91
N ILE A 23 -3.11 -5.18 9.66
CA ILE A 23 -3.32 -6.57 9.24
C ILE A 23 -2.07 -7.41 9.50
N LEU A 24 -0.88 -6.92 9.13
CA LEU A 24 0.38 -7.63 9.40
C LEU A 24 0.60 -7.88 10.89
N ALA A 25 0.30 -6.89 11.74
CA ALA A 25 0.37 -7.02 13.19
C ALA A 25 -0.64 -8.03 13.73
N ASP A 26 -1.89 -8.01 13.24
CA ASP A 26 -2.95 -8.96 13.62
C ASP A 26 -2.55 -10.42 13.28
N PHE A 27 -1.80 -10.63 12.19
CA PHE A 27 -1.23 -11.93 11.82
C PHE A 27 0.10 -12.27 12.53
N GLY A 28 0.52 -11.46 13.49
CA GLY A 28 1.64 -11.73 14.40
C GLY A 28 3.01 -11.17 13.98
N ALA A 29 3.06 -10.30 12.97
CA ALA A 29 4.29 -9.59 12.63
C ALA A 29 4.63 -8.55 13.71
N ARG A 30 5.92 -8.31 13.93
CA ARG A 30 6.39 -7.18 14.73
C ARG A 30 6.33 -5.93 13.85
N VAL A 31 5.37 -5.04 14.08
CA VAL A 31 5.24 -3.80 13.30
C VAL A 31 5.68 -2.60 14.13
N VAL A 32 6.63 -1.83 13.59
CA VAL A 32 7.10 -0.56 14.17
C VAL A 32 6.75 0.56 13.20
N ARG A 33 5.85 1.45 13.63
CA ARG A 33 5.48 2.65 12.91
C ARG A 33 6.46 3.77 13.21
N VAL A 34 6.91 4.47 12.16
CA VAL A 34 7.81 5.62 12.22
C VAL A 34 7.03 6.89 11.95
N ASP A 35 6.80 7.68 12.99
CA ASP A 35 6.08 8.94 12.94
C ASP A 35 7.05 10.14 12.84
N ARG A 36 6.55 11.25 12.30
CA ARG A 36 7.31 12.50 12.22
C ARG A 36 7.19 13.27 13.54
N PRO A 37 8.20 14.09 13.93
CA PRO A 37 8.09 14.97 15.08
C PRO A 37 6.86 15.88 15.00
N GLY A 38 6.21 16.12 16.13
CA GLY A 38 4.99 16.92 16.21
C GLY A 38 3.72 16.22 15.71
N SER A 39 3.81 14.95 15.27
CA SER A 39 2.64 14.08 15.12
C SER A 39 2.01 13.86 16.49
N SER A 40 0.70 14.02 16.60
CA SER A 40 -0.07 13.67 17.81
C SER A 40 -0.11 12.15 18.09
N GLY A 41 0.59 11.35 17.27
CA GLY A 41 0.42 9.91 17.24
C GLY A 41 -0.90 9.52 16.58
N ASP A 42 -1.00 8.27 16.15
CA ASP A 42 -2.23 7.68 15.63
C ASP A 42 -2.92 6.90 16.77
N VAL A 43 -3.98 7.48 17.33
CA VAL A 43 -4.81 6.85 18.37
C VAL A 43 -6.02 6.11 17.77
N SER A 44 -6.07 5.96 16.44
CA SER A 44 -7.16 5.22 15.79
C SER A 44 -7.01 3.71 15.98
N HIS A 45 -8.06 2.96 15.66
CA HIS A 45 -8.02 1.50 15.61
C HIS A 45 -6.97 0.93 14.64
N LEU A 46 -6.44 1.75 13.73
CA LEU A 46 -5.41 1.34 12.78
C LEU A 46 -4.02 1.25 13.41
N SER A 47 -3.79 1.78 14.62
CA SER A 47 -2.49 1.67 15.29
C SER A 47 -2.38 0.45 16.23
N ARG A 48 -3.47 -0.30 16.41
CA ARG A 48 -3.47 -1.48 17.28
C ARG A 48 -2.40 -2.50 16.90
N GLY A 49 -1.81 -3.16 17.90
CA GLY A 49 -0.80 -4.21 17.71
C GLY A 49 0.58 -3.70 17.28
N LYS A 50 0.75 -2.39 17.06
CA LYS A 50 2.01 -1.79 16.61
C LYS A 50 2.75 -1.11 17.75
N ARG A 51 4.08 -0.97 17.58
CA ARG A 51 4.90 -0.04 18.34
C ARG A 51 5.10 1.23 17.53
N SER A 52 5.29 2.38 18.17
CA SER A 52 5.60 3.65 17.50
C SER A 52 6.99 4.13 17.88
N LEU A 53 7.65 4.80 16.94
CA LEU A 53 8.93 5.48 17.08
C LEU A 53 8.82 6.82 16.35
N VAL A 54 9.28 7.91 16.97
CA VAL A 54 9.36 9.21 16.31
C VAL A 54 10.76 9.40 15.74
N LEU A 55 10.86 9.68 14.44
CA LEU A 55 12.13 10.02 13.77
C LEU A 55 11.95 11.24 12.87
N ASP A 56 12.88 12.20 13.01
CA ASP A 56 12.98 13.32 12.07
C ASP A 56 13.78 12.94 10.83
N LEU A 57 13.10 12.55 9.75
CA LEU A 57 13.75 12.21 8.48
C LEU A 57 14.24 13.43 7.69
N LYS A 58 14.02 14.67 8.18
CA LYS A 58 14.67 15.86 7.61
C LYS A 58 16.11 16.01 8.10
N ARG A 59 16.47 15.29 9.16
CA ARG A 59 17.80 15.29 9.76
C ARG A 59 18.61 14.08 9.30
N PRO A 60 19.91 14.23 8.98
CA PRO A 60 20.74 13.13 8.54
C PRO A 60 20.83 12.00 9.58
N GLU A 61 20.75 12.34 10.87
CA GLU A 61 20.76 11.34 11.95
C GLU A 61 19.49 10.48 11.94
N GLY A 62 18.32 11.09 11.67
CA GLY A 62 17.06 10.35 11.54
C GLY A 62 17.05 9.42 10.33
N VAL A 63 17.57 9.89 9.20
CA VAL A 63 17.80 9.06 8.00
C VAL A 63 18.72 7.88 8.33
N ALA A 64 19.84 8.13 9.02
CA ALA A 64 20.80 7.08 9.39
C ALA A 64 20.22 6.06 10.39
N VAL A 65 19.31 6.47 11.28
CA VAL A 65 18.60 5.53 12.17
C VAL A 65 17.65 4.66 11.36
N LEU A 66 16.82 5.24 10.51
CA LEU A 66 15.86 4.48 9.70
C LEU A 66 16.58 3.51 8.75
N ARG A 67 17.64 3.95 8.08
CA ARG A 67 18.50 3.11 7.23
C ARG A 67 19.05 1.91 8.01
N ARG A 68 19.59 2.13 9.21
CA ARG A 68 20.06 1.06 10.10
C ARG A 68 18.96 0.11 10.56
N MET A 69 17.72 0.58 10.69
CA MET A 69 16.60 -0.32 10.98
C MET A 69 16.27 -1.17 9.75
N CYS A 70 16.27 -0.58 8.55
CA CYS A 70 16.02 -1.30 7.30
C CYS A 70 17.04 -2.42 7.02
N THR A 71 18.27 -2.34 7.55
CA THR A 71 19.25 -3.43 7.37
C THR A 71 18.88 -4.75 8.06
N ARG A 72 17.96 -4.72 9.04
CA ARG A 72 17.48 -5.92 9.72
C ARG A 72 15.98 -6.17 9.54
N ALA A 73 15.24 -5.23 8.96
CA ALA A 73 13.82 -5.37 8.70
C ALA A 73 13.56 -6.31 7.52
N ASP A 74 12.44 -7.02 7.57
CA ASP A 74 11.99 -7.88 6.47
C ASP A 74 11.14 -7.09 5.48
N VAL A 75 10.36 -6.13 5.98
CA VAL A 75 9.43 -5.33 5.18
C VAL A 75 9.52 -3.85 5.55
N VAL A 76 9.48 -2.96 4.55
CA VAL A 76 9.18 -1.54 4.73
C VAL A 76 7.92 -1.16 3.95
N LEU A 77 6.99 -0.47 4.61
CA LEU A 77 5.78 0.10 3.99
C LEU A 77 6.00 1.61 3.76
N GLU A 78 6.09 2.01 2.48
CA GLU A 78 6.26 3.40 2.05
C GLU A 78 4.95 3.94 1.43
N PRO A 79 4.22 4.86 2.10
CA PRO A 79 3.01 5.47 1.55
C PRO A 79 3.27 6.82 0.85
N PHE A 80 4.51 7.14 0.50
CA PHE A 80 4.88 8.44 -0.05
C PHE A 80 4.79 8.47 -1.58
N ARG A 81 4.68 9.68 -2.13
CA ARG A 81 4.73 9.91 -3.57
C ARG A 81 6.09 9.51 -4.13
N CYS A 82 6.11 9.19 -5.42
CA CYS A 82 7.32 8.89 -6.16
C CYS A 82 8.40 9.98 -5.99
N GLY A 83 9.63 9.57 -5.70
CA GLY A 83 10.78 10.45 -5.54
C GLY A 83 10.99 11.02 -4.14
N VAL A 84 10.09 10.80 -3.18
CA VAL A 84 10.29 11.31 -1.81
C VAL A 84 11.41 10.56 -1.10
N MET A 85 11.38 9.23 -1.11
CA MET A 85 12.36 8.43 -0.39
C MET A 85 13.72 8.44 -1.10
N GLU A 86 13.76 8.57 -2.42
CA GLU A 86 14.98 8.74 -3.20
C GLU A 86 15.70 10.05 -2.82
N LYS A 87 14.96 11.15 -2.65
CA LYS A 87 15.53 12.43 -2.17
C LYS A 87 16.12 12.33 -0.76
N LEU A 88 15.59 11.42 0.05
CA LEU A 88 16.09 11.15 1.40
C LEU A 88 17.20 10.08 1.44
N GLN A 89 17.63 9.57 0.28
CA GLN A 89 18.60 8.47 0.18
C GLN A 89 18.13 7.19 0.89
N LEU A 90 16.81 6.98 0.92
CA LEU A 90 16.12 5.82 1.50
C LEU A 90 15.25 5.11 0.45
N GLY A 91 15.57 5.28 -0.83
CA GLY A 91 14.89 4.58 -1.92
C GLY A 91 15.20 3.08 -1.92
N PRO A 92 14.40 2.28 -2.65
CA PRO A 92 14.54 0.82 -2.73
C PRO A 92 15.91 0.41 -3.26
N GLU A 93 16.44 1.12 -4.27
CA GLU A 93 17.75 0.84 -4.86
C GLU A 93 18.85 0.84 -3.80
N ILE A 94 18.87 1.84 -2.92
CA ILE A 94 19.88 1.97 -1.86
C ILE A 94 19.62 0.95 -0.76
N LEU A 95 18.38 0.87 -0.26
CA LEU A 95 18.08 0.02 0.89
C LEU A 95 18.16 -1.48 0.57
N GLN A 96 17.85 -1.90 -0.66
CA GLN A 96 17.96 -3.28 -1.09
C GLN A 96 19.40 -3.67 -1.46
N GLN A 97 20.26 -2.72 -1.82
CA GLN A 97 21.71 -3.00 -1.89
C GLN A 97 22.27 -3.35 -0.50
N GLU A 98 21.82 -2.67 0.56
CA GLU A 98 22.27 -2.94 1.93
C GLU A 98 21.59 -4.13 2.59
N ASN A 99 20.33 -4.38 2.24
CA ASN A 99 19.58 -5.56 2.66
C ASN A 99 18.86 -6.18 1.46
N PRO A 100 19.52 -7.10 0.74
CA PRO A 100 18.94 -7.76 -0.45
C PRO A 100 17.67 -8.56 -0.20
N ARG A 101 17.35 -8.86 1.08
CA ARG A 101 16.12 -9.58 1.46
C ARG A 101 14.96 -8.64 1.80
N LEU A 102 15.19 -7.32 1.82
CA LEU A 102 14.18 -6.34 2.20
C LEU A 102 13.06 -6.30 1.17
N ILE A 103 11.84 -6.59 1.61
CA ILE A 103 10.62 -6.35 0.84
C ILE A 103 10.27 -4.86 0.97
N TYR A 104 10.48 -4.13 -0.11
CA TYR A 104 10.16 -2.71 -0.17
C TYR A 104 8.78 -2.52 -0.80
N ALA A 105 7.76 -2.28 0.02
CA ALA A 105 6.37 -2.17 -0.42
C ALA A 105 5.94 -0.69 -0.56
N ARG A 106 5.58 -0.30 -1.78
CA ARG A 106 5.15 1.06 -2.12
C ARG A 106 3.64 1.16 -2.22
N LEU A 107 3.06 2.07 -1.44
CA LEU A 107 1.63 2.30 -1.32
C LEU A 107 1.28 3.70 -1.87
N SER A 108 1.49 3.90 -3.18
CA SER A 108 1.12 5.11 -3.91
C SER A 108 -0.19 4.89 -4.69
N GLY A 109 -1.10 5.86 -4.65
CA GLY A 109 -2.38 5.71 -5.34
C GLY A 109 -2.32 5.84 -6.87
N PHE A 110 -1.33 6.55 -7.45
CA PHE A 110 -1.12 6.57 -8.90
C PHE A 110 0.09 5.72 -9.34
N GLY A 111 0.71 4.97 -8.42
CA GLY A 111 1.94 4.25 -8.68
C GLY A 111 3.17 5.16 -8.79
N HIS A 112 4.27 4.61 -9.30
CA HIS A 112 5.57 5.28 -9.42
C HIS A 112 6.00 5.54 -10.88
N SER A 113 5.15 5.19 -11.85
CA SER A 113 5.38 5.39 -13.29
C SER A 113 4.16 6.03 -13.97
N GLY A 114 4.35 6.56 -15.18
CA GLY A 114 3.30 7.22 -15.96
C GLY A 114 3.03 8.67 -15.55
N SER A 115 2.13 9.33 -16.30
CA SER A 115 1.86 10.78 -16.21
C SER A 115 1.28 11.22 -14.86
N PHE A 116 0.58 10.32 -14.16
CA PHE A 116 -0.07 10.63 -12.87
C PHE A 116 0.82 10.38 -11.65
N SER A 117 1.99 9.75 -11.82
CA SER A 117 2.88 9.34 -10.71
C SER A 117 3.35 10.47 -9.80
N LYS A 118 3.37 11.71 -10.30
CA LYS A 118 3.78 12.91 -9.56
C LYS A 118 2.61 13.70 -8.99
N LEU A 119 1.37 13.33 -9.31
CA LEU A 119 0.19 14.04 -8.84
C LEU A 119 -0.21 13.58 -7.44
N ALA A 120 -0.75 14.53 -6.66
CA ALA A 120 -1.48 14.18 -5.46
C ALA A 120 -2.82 13.54 -5.83
N GLY A 121 -3.25 12.57 -5.05
CA GLY A 121 -4.56 11.96 -5.18
C GLY A 121 -5.08 11.54 -3.82
N HIS A 122 -6.39 11.59 -3.69
CA HIS A 122 -7.14 10.97 -2.62
C HIS A 122 -8.10 9.93 -3.21
N ASP A 123 -8.69 9.13 -2.34
CA ASP A 123 -9.71 8.12 -2.65
C ASP A 123 -10.71 8.57 -3.74
N ILE A 124 -11.27 9.78 -3.62
CA ILE A 124 -12.23 10.31 -4.57
C ILE A 124 -11.65 10.53 -5.98
N ASN A 125 -10.36 10.87 -6.09
CA ASN A 125 -9.70 11.04 -7.38
C ASN A 125 -9.52 9.69 -8.08
N TYR A 126 -9.07 8.67 -7.33
CA TYR A 126 -8.91 7.31 -7.86
C TYR A 126 -10.26 6.74 -8.29
N LEU A 127 -11.28 6.94 -7.47
CA LEU A 127 -12.64 6.52 -7.74
C LEU A 127 -13.25 7.24 -8.96
N ALA A 128 -13.02 8.54 -9.11
CA ALA A 128 -13.47 9.30 -10.29
C ALA A 128 -12.79 8.80 -11.57
N LEU A 129 -11.47 8.63 -11.55
CA LEU A 129 -10.67 8.25 -12.71
C LEU A 129 -10.86 6.78 -13.13
N SER A 130 -11.28 5.93 -12.19
CA SER A 130 -11.63 4.52 -12.44
C SER A 130 -12.95 4.34 -13.20
N GLY A 131 -13.78 5.39 -13.28
CA GLY A 131 -15.18 5.30 -13.72
C GLY A 131 -16.14 4.86 -12.60
N GLY A 132 -15.63 4.43 -11.44
CA GLY A 132 -16.44 3.98 -10.30
C GLY A 132 -17.35 5.07 -9.72
N ARG A 133 -16.96 6.35 -9.80
CA ARG A 133 -17.82 7.47 -9.35
C ARG A 133 -19.15 7.54 -10.12
N ASN A 134 -19.16 7.22 -11.41
CA ASN A 134 -20.39 7.19 -12.21
C ASN A 134 -21.24 5.93 -11.93
N SER A 135 -20.65 4.90 -11.32
CA SER A 135 -21.35 3.70 -10.86
C SER A 135 -21.95 3.88 -9.47
N ILE A 136 -21.35 4.73 -8.62
CA ILE A 136 -21.82 5.02 -7.26
C ILE A 136 -23.17 5.71 -7.25
N SER A 137 -23.45 6.63 -8.18
CA SER A 137 -24.79 7.21 -8.29
C SER A 137 -25.83 6.16 -8.63
N LYS A 138 -25.52 5.15 -9.47
CA LYS A 138 -26.42 4.01 -9.73
C LYS A 138 -26.57 3.07 -8.52
N PHE A 139 -25.55 2.99 -7.66
CA PHE A 139 -25.56 2.16 -6.45
C PHE A 139 -26.37 2.80 -5.30
N PHE A 140 -26.34 4.13 -5.19
CA PHE A 140 -27.13 4.90 -4.21
C PHE A 140 -28.45 5.43 -4.76
N SER A 141 -28.67 5.43 -6.07
CA SER A 141 -30.00 5.54 -6.68
C SER A 141 -30.76 4.25 -6.44
N VAL A 142 -31.13 4.02 -5.18
CA VAL A 142 -32.33 3.25 -4.87
C VAL A 142 -33.50 4.11 -5.33
N GLU A 143 -33.84 4.07 -6.62
CA GLU A 143 -35.24 4.26 -6.97
C GLU A 143 -36.02 3.27 -6.12
N LYS A 144 -36.90 3.77 -5.24
CA LYS A 144 -37.75 2.97 -4.36
C LYS A 144 -38.41 1.87 -5.21
N PRO A 145 -37.99 0.60 -5.12
CA PRO A 145 -38.65 -0.42 -5.90
C PRO A 145 -39.95 -0.75 -5.17
N LYS A 146 -41.08 -0.68 -5.88
CA LYS A 146 -42.24 -1.49 -5.50
C LYS A 146 -41.75 -2.94 -5.43
N ILE A 147 -41.98 -3.57 -4.28
CA ILE A 147 -41.56 -4.94 -4.02
C ILE A 147 -42.32 -5.86 -4.98
N GLU A 148 -41.62 -6.40 -5.97
CA GLU A 148 -41.98 -7.64 -6.63
C GLU A 148 -40.84 -8.63 -6.47
N SER A 149 -41.16 -9.79 -5.91
CA SER A 149 -40.24 -10.89 -5.68
C SER A 149 -39.87 -11.55 -7.01
N VAL A 150 -38.72 -11.19 -7.57
CA VAL A 150 -38.14 -11.90 -8.72
C VAL A 150 -36.72 -12.34 -8.38
N GLY A 151 -36.54 -13.66 -8.26
CA GLY A 151 -35.29 -14.34 -8.57
C GLY A 151 -34.15 -14.23 -7.55
N ARG A 152 -33.87 -15.35 -6.88
CA ARG A 152 -32.65 -15.56 -6.09
C ARG A 152 -31.43 -15.46 -7.02
N SER A 153 -30.70 -14.34 -7.00
CA SER A 153 -29.38 -14.25 -7.64
C SER A 153 -28.29 -14.46 -6.58
N SER A 154 -27.51 -15.51 -6.77
CA SER A 154 -26.31 -15.82 -6.01
C SER A 154 -25.14 -15.03 -6.58
N ARG A 155 -24.88 -13.81 -6.08
CA ARG A 155 -23.60 -13.13 -6.33
C ARG A 155 -23.08 -12.47 -5.05
N THR A 156 -22.14 -13.17 -4.42
CA THR A 156 -21.25 -12.68 -3.38
C THR A 156 -20.18 -11.78 -4.01
N GLU A 157 -20.38 -10.47 -4.04
CA GLU A 157 -19.31 -9.52 -4.36
C GLU A 157 -19.12 -8.47 -3.26
N PRO A 158 -18.45 -8.86 -2.17
CA PRO A 158 -17.45 -7.95 -1.57
C PRO A 158 -16.03 -8.56 -1.52
N VAL A 159 -15.85 -9.82 -1.95
CA VAL A 159 -14.60 -10.58 -1.73
C VAL A 159 -13.53 -10.31 -2.81
N GLY A 160 -13.94 -9.81 -3.99
CA GLY A 160 -13.03 -9.60 -5.12
C GLY A 160 -12.00 -8.47 -4.94
N TRP A 161 -12.25 -7.52 -4.04
CA TRP A 161 -11.34 -6.39 -3.82
C TRP A 161 -10.13 -6.77 -2.96
N TRP A 162 -10.27 -7.79 -2.12
CA TRP A 162 -9.23 -8.23 -1.19
C TRP A 162 -8.49 -9.49 -1.66
N SER A 163 -9.08 -10.29 -2.55
CA SER A 163 -8.44 -11.51 -3.07
C SER A 163 -7.19 -11.19 -3.89
N THR A 164 -7.16 -10.09 -4.65
CA THR A 164 -5.98 -9.67 -5.42
C THR A 164 -4.82 -9.22 -4.51
N PHE A 165 -5.11 -8.69 -3.32
CA PHE A 165 -4.08 -8.36 -2.32
C PHE A 165 -3.45 -9.62 -1.72
N LEU A 166 -4.25 -10.65 -1.38
CA LEU A 166 -3.76 -11.90 -0.81
C LEU A 166 -3.11 -12.83 -1.84
N HIS A 167 -3.61 -12.84 -3.08
CA HIS A 167 -3.08 -13.67 -4.16
C HIS A 167 -1.68 -13.21 -4.64
N ASN A 168 -1.40 -11.91 -4.59
CA ASN A 168 -0.06 -11.38 -4.94
C ASN A 168 0.97 -11.49 -3.80
N LEU A 169 0.54 -11.89 -2.60
CA LEU A 169 1.41 -12.10 -1.44
C LEU A 169 2.03 -13.51 -1.43
N GLN A 170 1.48 -14.43 -2.24
CA GLN A 170 1.88 -15.85 -2.28
C GLN A 170 2.98 -16.15 -3.30
N ASP A 171 3.23 -15.28 -4.27
CA ASP A 171 4.37 -15.42 -5.18
C ASP A 171 5.62 -14.80 -4.53
N SER A 172 6.36 -15.65 -3.83
CA SER A 172 7.58 -15.37 -3.06
C SER A 172 8.80 -14.99 -3.92
N GLY A 173 8.63 -14.06 -4.83
CA GLY A 173 9.71 -13.40 -5.56
C GLY A 173 9.34 -11.95 -5.84
N TRP A 174 10.23 -11.04 -5.47
CA TRP A 174 10.29 -9.64 -5.91
C TRP A 174 9.51 -8.61 -5.08
N GLY A 175 10.14 -7.45 -4.88
CA GLY A 175 9.55 -6.28 -4.22
C GLY A 175 8.27 -5.85 -4.95
N VAL A 176 7.20 -5.66 -4.17
CA VAL A 176 5.89 -5.29 -4.70
C VAL A 176 5.90 -3.81 -5.08
N HIS A 177 6.18 -3.53 -6.36
CA HIS A 177 5.83 -2.26 -7.00
C HIS A 177 4.35 -2.29 -7.41
N GLY A 178 3.46 -2.21 -6.43
CA GLY A 178 2.03 -2.16 -6.67
C GLY A 178 1.62 -0.82 -7.29
N CYS A 179 1.33 -0.81 -8.59
CA CYS A 179 0.59 0.28 -9.23
C CYS A 179 -0.91 0.01 -9.06
N TRP A 180 -1.56 0.67 -8.11
CA TRP A 180 -2.99 0.55 -7.88
C TRP A 180 -3.76 1.52 -8.78
N SER A 181 -3.86 1.18 -10.07
CA SER A 181 -4.76 1.86 -11.00
C SER A 181 -5.68 0.83 -11.64
N THR A 182 -7.00 1.03 -11.51
CA THR A 182 -8.04 0.16 -12.08
C THR A 182 -8.09 0.18 -13.63
N ARG A 183 -7.10 0.76 -14.31
CA ARG A 183 -7.02 0.75 -15.79
C ARG A 183 -6.34 -0.48 -16.38
N THR A 184 -5.75 -1.36 -15.57
CA THR A 184 -5.00 -2.51 -16.10
C THR A 184 -5.80 -3.48 -16.98
N PRO A 185 -7.14 -3.65 -16.88
CA PRO A 185 -7.84 -4.54 -17.81
C PRO A 185 -8.14 -3.95 -19.19
N VAL A 186 -8.10 -2.61 -19.38
CA VAL A 186 -8.68 -1.96 -20.57
C VAL A 186 -7.63 -1.54 -21.62
N LEU A 187 -6.34 -1.67 -21.32
CA LEU A 187 -5.25 -1.35 -22.26
C LEU A 187 -4.34 -2.56 -22.55
N PHE A 188 -4.83 -3.78 -22.31
CA PHE A 188 -4.11 -5.02 -22.60
C PHE A 188 -4.22 -5.39 -24.10
N THR A 189 -3.72 -4.53 -24.98
CA THR A 189 -3.45 -4.83 -26.39
C THR A 189 -2.10 -4.28 -26.79
N ALA A 190 -1.04 -4.72 -26.11
CA ALA A 190 0.31 -4.75 -26.66
C ALA A 190 1.20 -5.65 -25.79
N TYR A 191 1.24 -6.92 -26.17
CA TYR A 191 2.11 -7.93 -25.61
C TYR A 191 3.52 -7.75 -26.20
N GLN A 192 4.47 -7.24 -25.42
CA GLN A 192 5.88 -7.61 -25.58
C GLN A 192 6.50 -7.81 -24.19
N ARG A 193 6.66 -9.09 -23.85
CA ARG A 193 7.51 -9.55 -22.74
C ARG A 193 8.95 -9.17 -23.05
N THR A 194 9.56 -8.33 -22.22
CA THR A 194 11.02 -8.29 -22.07
C THR A 194 11.34 -8.51 -20.60
N TRP A 195 11.63 -9.78 -20.30
CA TRP A 195 12.31 -10.17 -19.08
C TRP A 195 13.81 -9.98 -19.33
N THR A 196 14.47 -9.11 -18.58
CA THR A 196 15.93 -9.10 -18.48
C THR A 196 16.33 -9.32 -17.04
N LYS A 197 17.01 -10.44 -16.84
CA LYS A 197 17.73 -10.83 -15.63
C LYS A 197 19.02 -10.01 -15.58
N VAL A 198 19.29 -9.34 -14.47
CA VAL A 198 20.64 -8.96 -14.03
C VAL A 198 20.87 -9.66 -12.70
#